data_AF-A0AAE9A1Y5-F1
#
_entry.id   AF-A0AAE9A1Y5-F1
#
_cell.length_a   1.000
_cell.length_b   1.000
_cell.length_c   1.000
_cell.angle_alpha   90.00
_cell.angle_beta   90.00
_cell.angle_gamma   90.00
#
_symmetry.space_group_name_H-M   'P 1'
#
loop_
_entity.id
_entity.type
_entity.pdbx_description
1 polymer ?
#
loop_
_entity_poly.entity_id
_entity_poly.type
_entity_poly.pdbx_seq_one_letter_code
_entity_poly.pdbx_strand_id
1 'polypeptide(L)'
;MMVSHADLPIASSTEQKAHGRLKSKTFAPENRQKAATITSLSIFGTPSDQECQPIPVVPRSSSNDELRVWRVTSAGLVEVDAKTMGAFLDKPKTDKTNVHGEGNGIKYGMSSMQGWRICMEDSHIAEAIMSQSSPYKDWSFFAVFDGHAGHHIANRASSQLLEHLITSDEFRQMTKALEENNGTLTDSTLKLLETGIKKGFLSFDEISKSSEINKSGCTAVCAIVTPTHIIIGNLGDSRAVVAGKNNVFGTEDHKPYLEKERKRIEDAGGSVMIQRINGSLAVSRAFGDYEYKDDPRLPADQQLVSPEPDVYIMKRNIENDEFMVVACDGIYDVMSNEELADFVRDRLVVHDDLREVCDDVLDECLTKGSRDNMTMVVVCFPAAPPVNVHRKEAEEAWVAQVKTVINQFLDDTVAAEDFKKEEDMVTLKSVLDKVTAKGLLPTDLRVPTHTVTTLAQKILTQRDIKHV
;
A
#
# COMPACT_ATOMS: atom_id res chain seq x y z
N MET A 1 12.67 55.06 -41.04
CA MET A 1 12.33 55.07 -42.48
C MET A 1 11.53 53.80 -42.74
N MET A 2 10.19 53.83 -42.63
CA MET A 2 9.20 54.20 -43.67
C MET A 2 8.86 53.03 -44.63
N VAL A 3 7.75 52.32 -44.37
CA VAL A 3 6.45 52.14 -45.13
C VAL A 3 6.58 51.09 -46.27
N SER A 4 5.62 50.20 -46.65
CA SER A 4 4.13 50.14 -46.65
C SER A 4 3.67 48.67 -46.87
N HIS A 5 2.65 48.09 -46.20
CA HIS A 5 1.18 48.16 -46.45
C HIS A 5 0.69 47.93 -47.89
N ALA A 6 -0.19 46.93 -48.07
CA ALA A 6 -1.38 47.00 -48.92
C ALA A 6 -2.36 45.83 -48.66
N ASP A 7 -3.63 46.19 -48.55
CA ASP A 7 -4.83 45.42 -48.20
C ASP A 7 -5.52 44.70 -49.40
N LEU A 8 -6.30 43.67 -49.03
CA LEU A 8 -7.62 43.16 -49.50
C LEU A 8 -8.39 43.91 -50.63
N PRO A 9 -9.29 43.25 -51.43
CA PRO A 9 -10.64 42.88 -50.93
C PRO A 9 -11.43 41.70 -51.57
N ILE A 10 -12.27 41.09 -50.71
CA ILE A 10 -13.71 40.73 -50.78
C ILE A 10 -14.38 40.53 -52.17
N ALA A 11 -15.06 39.38 -52.34
CA ALA A 11 -16.35 39.31 -53.04
C ALA A 11 -17.21 38.12 -52.55
N SER A 12 -18.48 38.43 -52.28
CA SER A 12 -19.59 37.60 -51.82
C SER A 12 -20.47 37.07 -52.97
N SER A 13 -21.11 35.92 -52.81
CA SER A 13 -22.45 35.68 -53.38
C SER A 13 -23.21 34.54 -52.68
N THR A 14 -24.34 34.93 -52.10
CA THR A 14 -25.58 34.19 -51.79
C THR A 14 -26.08 33.33 -52.98
N GLU A 15 -26.81 32.20 -52.82
CA GLU A 15 -28.24 32.12 -52.45
C GLU A 15 -28.77 30.66 -52.33
N GLN A 16 -29.79 30.49 -51.46
CA GLN A 16 -31.02 29.66 -51.53
C GLN A 16 -30.95 28.11 -51.55
N LYS A 17 -31.44 27.40 -50.50
CA LYS A 17 -32.84 27.05 -50.07
C LYS A 17 -33.54 25.92 -50.86
N ALA A 18 -33.76 24.77 -50.19
CA ALA A 18 -34.99 23.93 -50.22
C ALA A 18 -34.88 22.81 -49.15
N HIS A 19 -35.60 22.91 -48.01
CA HIS A 19 -36.86 22.20 -47.69
C HIS A 19 -36.83 20.66 -47.64
N GLY A 20 -36.87 20.13 -46.41
CA GLY A 20 -37.28 18.77 -46.06
C GLY A 20 -37.79 18.73 -44.62
N ARG A 21 -39.06 18.36 -44.45
CA ARG A 21 -39.91 18.48 -43.25
C ARG A 21 -40.18 17.08 -42.69
N LEU A 22 -40.12 16.86 -41.38
CA LEU A 22 -40.88 15.83 -40.61
C LEU A 22 -40.60 16.01 -39.09
N LYS A 23 -41.48 16.71 -38.38
CA LYS A 23 -42.55 16.22 -37.47
C LYS A 23 -42.08 15.83 -36.05
N SER A 24 -42.35 16.76 -35.14
CA SER A 24 -42.42 16.66 -33.68
C SER A 24 -43.51 15.71 -33.18
N LYS A 25 -43.25 15.01 -32.06
CA LYS A 25 -44.29 14.54 -31.14
C LYS A 25 -43.86 14.77 -29.69
N THR A 26 -44.52 15.73 -29.08
CA THR A 26 -44.68 15.96 -27.63
C THR A 26 -45.71 14.97 -27.07
N PHE A 27 -45.50 14.49 -25.84
CA PHE A 27 -46.58 14.02 -24.97
C PHE A 27 -46.32 14.44 -23.53
N ALA A 28 -47.29 15.15 -22.96
CA ALA A 28 -47.42 15.50 -21.55
C ALA A 28 -48.45 14.56 -20.88
N PRO A 29 -48.56 14.57 -19.53
CA PRO A 29 -49.16 13.49 -18.75
C PRO A 29 -50.60 13.79 -18.32
N GLU A 30 -51.44 12.76 -18.15
CA GLU A 30 -52.69 12.83 -17.38
C GLU A 30 -53.22 11.42 -17.07
N ASN A 31 -53.32 11.04 -15.79
CA ASN A 31 -54.61 10.83 -15.12
C ASN A 31 -54.50 10.31 -13.68
N ARG A 32 -55.40 10.83 -12.85
CA ARG A 32 -55.60 10.59 -11.42
C ARG A 32 -56.85 9.71 -11.18
N GLN A 33 -56.81 8.99 -10.06
CA GLN A 33 -57.90 8.64 -9.12
C GLN A 33 -58.91 7.51 -9.42
N LYS A 34 -59.01 6.57 -8.45
CA LYS A 34 -60.14 6.30 -7.53
C LYS A 34 -59.60 5.42 -6.35
N ALA A 35 -59.57 5.90 -5.10
CA ALA A 35 -60.59 5.79 -4.01
C ALA A 35 -60.84 4.33 -3.56
N ALA A 36 -60.93 3.89 -2.30
CA ALA A 36 -60.99 4.47 -0.94
C ALA A 36 -60.57 3.34 0.05
N THR A 37 -60.15 3.56 1.30
CA THR A 37 -61.04 3.66 2.48
C THR A 37 -60.20 4.00 3.74
N ILE A 38 -60.83 4.76 4.62
CA ILE A 38 -60.37 5.42 5.86
C ILE A 38 -60.52 4.50 7.09
N THR A 39 -59.62 4.59 8.08
CA THR A 39 -59.91 4.80 9.55
C THR A 39 -58.58 4.75 10.35
N SER A 40 -58.12 5.86 10.94
CA SER A 40 -58.27 6.29 12.36
C SER A 40 -57.50 5.41 13.35
N LEU A 41 -56.81 5.85 14.41
CA LEU A 41 -56.54 7.14 15.03
C LEU A 41 -55.35 6.90 16.00
N SER A 42 -54.68 7.97 16.37
CA SER A 42 -53.61 8.11 17.38
C SER A 42 -53.95 7.66 18.82
N ILE A 43 -52.94 7.33 19.65
CA ILE A 43 -52.55 8.03 20.91
C ILE A 43 -51.69 7.12 21.83
N PHE A 44 -50.71 7.76 22.47
CA PHE A 44 -49.79 7.37 23.54
C PHE A 44 -50.34 6.50 24.70
N GLY A 45 -49.46 5.66 25.27
CA GLY A 45 -49.60 5.08 26.61
C GLY A 45 -48.28 4.46 27.11
N THR A 46 -47.75 4.99 28.22
CA THR A 46 -46.58 4.55 29.01
C THR A 46 -46.89 3.32 29.89
N PRO A 47 -45.88 2.67 30.52
CA PRO A 47 -45.81 1.21 30.68
C PRO A 47 -46.44 0.69 31.97
N SER A 48 -46.82 -0.60 31.96
CA SER A 48 -46.98 -1.39 33.18
C SER A 48 -46.49 -2.81 32.95
N ASP A 49 -45.69 -3.29 33.90
CA ASP A 49 -45.03 -4.58 33.97
C ASP A 49 -45.97 -5.78 33.79
N GLN A 50 -45.64 -6.66 32.84
CA GLN A 50 -45.98 -8.08 32.89
C GLN A 50 -44.82 -8.92 32.29
N GLU A 51 -44.14 -9.62 33.20
CA GLU A 51 -43.37 -10.87 33.05
C GLU A 51 -42.87 -11.29 31.65
N CYS A 52 -41.56 -11.16 31.44
CA CYS A 52 -40.83 -11.85 30.36
C CYS A 52 -40.89 -13.38 30.58
N GLN A 53 -41.78 -14.06 29.87
CA GLN A 53 -41.67 -15.50 29.64
C GLN A 53 -40.67 -15.75 28.50
N PRO A 54 -39.71 -16.69 28.66
CA PRO A 54 -38.77 -17.02 27.59
C PRO A 54 -39.49 -17.65 26.40
N ILE A 55 -39.18 -17.14 25.20
CA ILE A 55 -39.68 -17.66 23.92
C ILE A 55 -39.20 -19.11 23.76
N PRO A 56 -40.03 -20.07 23.29
CA PRO A 56 -39.61 -21.45 23.13
C PRO A 56 -38.51 -21.57 22.08
N VAL A 57 -37.35 -22.10 22.48
CA VAL A 57 -36.30 -22.52 21.55
C VAL A 57 -36.78 -23.77 20.83
N VAL A 58 -37.12 -23.63 19.56
CA VAL A 58 -37.34 -24.77 18.67
C VAL A 58 -35.97 -25.35 18.31
N PRO A 59 -35.65 -26.62 18.64
CA PRO A 59 -34.38 -27.20 18.22
C PRO A 59 -34.47 -27.49 16.72
N ARG A 60 -33.74 -26.71 15.91
CA ARG A 60 -33.55 -27.06 14.49
C ARG A 60 -32.54 -28.20 14.40
N SER A 61 -32.99 -29.25 13.74
CA SER A 61 -32.22 -30.41 13.32
C SER A 61 -31.04 -30.02 12.45
N SER A 62 -29.93 -30.72 12.66
CA SER A 62 -28.73 -30.73 11.85
C SER A 62 -29.02 -31.01 10.37
N SER A 63 -28.80 -30.00 9.53
CA SER A 63 -28.34 -30.12 8.15
C SER A 63 -27.66 -28.80 7.79
N ASN A 64 -26.51 -28.85 7.11
CA ASN A 64 -25.72 -27.70 6.67
C ASN A 64 -26.58 -26.61 5.99
N ASP A 65 -27.05 -25.63 6.75
CA ASP A 65 -27.61 -24.40 6.22
C ASP A 65 -26.45 -23.44 5.95
N GLU A 66 -25.84 -23.52 4.76
CA GLU A 66 -25.00 -22.44 4.27
C GLU A 66 -25.86 -21.17 4.17
N LEU A 67 -25.45 -20.12 4.88
CA LEU A 67 -26.10 -18.82 4.84
C LEU A 67 -26.05 -18.28 3.41
N ARG A 68 -27.20 -18.25 2.73
CA ARG A 68 -27.33 -17.71 1.37
C ARG A 68 -27.40 -16.19 1.44
N VAL A 69 -26.42 -15.51 0.87
CA VAL A 69 -26.30 -14.04 0.92
C VAL A 69 -26.46 -13.46 -0.48
N TRP A 70 -27.10 -12.29 -0.57
CA TRP A 70 -27.46 -11.66 -1.84
C TRP A 70 -26.90 -10.24 -1.92
N ARG A 71 -26.34 -9.87 -3.07
CA ARG A 71 -25.87 -8.52 -3.40
C ARG A 71 -26.80 -7.89 -4.43
N VAL A 72 -27.17 -6.63 -4.23
CA VAL A 72 -27.92 -5.86 -5.24
C VAL A 72 -26.93 -5.26 -6.24
N THR A 73 -27.12 -5.57 -7.51
CA THR A 73 -26.35 -5.04 -8.64
C THR A 73 -27.27 -4.30 -9.61
N SER A 74 -26.70 -3.57 -10.58
CA SER A 74 -27.46 -2.96 -11.68
C SER A 74 -28.22 -3.98 -12.54
N ALA A 75 -27.88 -5.26 -12.46
CA ALA A 75 -28.56 -6.37 -13.12
C ALA A 75 -29.56 -7.13 -12.22
N GLY A 76 -29.71 -6.76 -10.94
CA GLY A 76 -30.62 -7.40 -9.98
C GLY A 76 -29.94 -7.99 -8.74
N LEU A 77 -30.69 -8.78 -7.96
CA LEU A 77 -30.16 -9.54 -6.82
C LEU A 77 -29.33 -10.72 -7.33
N VAL A 78 -28.05 -10.75 -6.98
CA VAL A 78 -27.13 -11.85 -7.29
C VAL A 78 -26.74 -12.53 -5.98
N GLU A 79 -26.86 -13.85 -5.93
CA GLU A 79 -26.38 -14.64 -4.79
C GLU A 79 -24.84 -14.62 -4.78
N VAL A 80 -24.26 -14.27 -3.65
CA VAL A 80 -22.81 -14.19 -3.42
C VAL A 80 -22.44 -15.12 -2.28
N ASP A 81 -21.27 -15.74 -2.37
CA ASP A 81 -20.74 -16.57 -1.28
C ASP A 81 -20.58 -15.71 -0.01
N ALA A 82 -21.14 -16.17 1.11
CA ALA A 82 -21.05 -15.45 2.38
C ALA A 82 -19.60 -15.26 2.84
N LYS A 83 -18.66 -16.10 2.38
CA LYS A 83 -17.21 -15.93 2.61
C LYS A 83 -16.60 -14.73 1.88
N THR A 84 -17.31 -14.14 0.91
CA THR A 84 -16.82 -12.96 0.16
C THR A 84 -17.32 -11.63 0.73
N MET A 85 -17.99 -11.62 1.89
CA MET A 85 -18.43 -10.39 2.55
C MET A 85 -17.44 -9.96 3.63
N GLY A 86 -16.40 -9.24 3.21
CA GLY A 86 -15.43 -8.61 4.10
C GLY A 86 -14.11 -8.33 3.37
N ALA A 87 -13.38 -7.31 3.79
CA ALA A 87 -12.04 -7.04 3.26
C ALA A 87 -10.98 -8.02 3.82
N PHE A 88 -11.35 -8.90 4.75
CA PHE A 88 -10.44 -9.71 5.55
C PHE A 88 -10.72 -11.22 5.47
N LEU A 89 -9.65 -12.01 5.56
CA LEU A 89 -9.64 -13.47 5.68
C LEU A 89 -9.92 -13.91 7.13
N ASP A 90 -10.28 -15.20 7.30
CA ASP A 90 -10.41 -15.83 8.61
C ASP A 90 -9.08 -15.97 9.35
N LYS A 91 -7.98 -16.14 8.59
CA LYS A 91 -6.60 -16.18 9.07
C LYS A 91 -5.70 -15.41 8.09
N PRO A 92 -4.65 -14.73 8.58
CA PRO A 92 -3.75 -14.01 7.69
C PRO A 92 -2.92 -15.00 6.87
N LYS A 93 -2.64 -14.66 5.61
CA LYS A 93 -1.64 -15.36 4.80
C LYS A 93 -0.27 -14.79 5.13
N THR A 94 0.53 -15.58 5.83
CA THR A 94 1.85 -15.17 6.34
C THR A 94 3.00 -15.57 5.43
N ASP A 95 2.72 -16.20 4.28
CA ASP A 95 3.73 -16.53 3.28
C ASP A 95 4.43 -15.26 2.78
N LYS A 96 5.75 -15.34 2.64
CA LYS A 96 6.61 -14.23 2.24
C LYS A 96 7.09 -14.42 0.82
N THR A 97 7.04 -13.36 0.03
CA THR A 97 7.76 -13.28 -1.25
C THR A 97 8.97 -12.39 -1.07
N ASN A 98 10.16 -12.96 -1.30
CA ASN A 98 11.43 -12.34 -0.97
C ASN A 98 12.32 -12.13 -2.19
N VAL A 99 13.01 -10.99 -2.25
CA VAL A 99 14.04 -10.65 -3.26
C VAL A 99 15.22 -10.01 -2.53
N HIS A 100 16.44 -10.23 -3.00
CA HIS A 100 17.63 -9.56 -2.48
C HIS A 100 18.66 -9.40 -3.59
N GLY A 101 19.62 -8.52 -3.36
CA GLY A 101 20.74 -8.36 -4.27
C GLY A 101 21.75 -7.36 -3.75
N GLU A 102 22.81 -7.18 -4.52
CA GLU A 102 23.88 -6.23 -4.24
C GLU A 102 24.42 -5.64 -5.54
N GLY A 103 24.97 -4.43 -5.46
CA GLY A 103 25.51 -3.69 -6.59
C GLY A 103 25.78 -2.24 -6.19
N ASN A 104 26.63 -1.52 -6.91
CA ASN A 104 26.89 -0.10 -6.66
C ASN A 104 27.26 0.26 -5.19
N GLY A 105 27.88 -0.68 -4.47
CA GLY A 105 28.27 -0.52 -3.07
C GLY A 105 27.10 -0.54 -2.07
N ILE A 106 25.94 -1.03 -2.48
CA ILE A 106 24.75 -1.22 -1.64
C ILE A 106 24.31 -2.69 -1.64
N LYS A 107 23.60 -3.07 -0.58
CA LYS A 107 22.88 -4.35 -0.47
C LYS A 107 21.41 -4.05 -0.24
N TYR A 108 20.52 -4.87 -0.77
CA TYR A 108 19.09 -4.71 -0.51
C TYR A 108 18.39 -6.04 -0.24
N GLY A 109 17.32 -5.96 0.54
CA GLY A 109 16.36 -7.02 0.75
C GLY A 109 14.95 -6.47 0.56
N MET A 110 14.04 -7.31 0.09
CA MET A 110 12.63 -6.99 -0.09
C MET A 110 11.82 -8.18 0.39
N SER A 111 10.77 -7.90 1.17
CA SER A 111 9.75 -8.87 1.53
C SER A 111 8.36 -8.29 1.30
N SER A 112 7.43 -9.16 0.92
CA SER A 112 6.00 -8.84 0.81
C SER A 112 5.13 -9.95 1.38
N MET A 113 4.00 -9.57 1.99
CA MET A 113 3.05 -10.45 2.65
C MET A 113 1.62 -9.95 2.44
N GLN A 114 0.71 -10.85 2.05
CA GLN A 114 -0.70 -10.51 1.85
C GLN A 114 -1.41 -10.16 3.18
N GLY A 115 -1.03 -10.83 4.28
CA GLY A 115 -1.60 -10.55 5.58
C GLY A 115 -3.09 -10.90 5.64
N TRP A 116 -3.89 -10.03 6.25
CA TRP A 116 -5.31 -10.29 6.47
C TRP A 116 -6.20 -10.01 5.26
N ARG A 117 -5.73 -9.25 4.26
CA ARG A 117 -6.55 -8.88 3.10
C ARG A 117 -6.90 -10.09 2.25
N ILE A 118 -8.04 -10.04 1.56
CA ILE A 118 -8.47 -11.09 0.64
C ILE A 118 -7.60 -11.18 -0.63
N CYS A 119 -7.05 -10.05 -1.06
CA CYS A 119 -6.20 -9.91 -2.24
C CYS A 119 -4.83 -9.33 -1.84
N MET A 120 -3.81 -9.60 -2.66
CA MET A 120 -2.52 -8.90 -2.61
C MET A 120 -2.53 -7.89 -3.76
N GLU A 121 -2.60 -6.60 -3.42
CA GLU A 121 -2.68 -5.50 -4.39
C GLU A 121 -1.36 -4.72 -4.51
N ASP A 122 -0.41 -4.96 -3.61
CA ASP A 122 0.93 -4.38 -3.65
C ASP A 122 1.79 -4.90 -4.82
N SER A 123 2.76 -4.09 -5.23
CA SER A 123 3.85 -4.44 -6.13
C SER A 123 5.12 -3.67 -5.77
N HIS A 124 6.27 -4.05 -6.34
CA HIS A 124 7.55 -3.39 -6.06
C HIS A 124 8.51 -3.44 -7.26
N ILE A 125 9.56 -2.61 -7.21
CA ILE A 125 10.78 -2.73 -8.02
C ILE A 125 11.97 -2.71 -7.06
N ALA A 126 12.94 -3.61 -7.23
CA ALA A 126 14.14 -3.61 -6.42
C ALA A 126 15.37 -3.95 -7.27
N GLU A 127 16.00 -2.91 -7.83
CA GLU A 127 17.08 -3.01 -8.81
C GLU A 127 18.33 -2.28 -8.32
N ALA A 128 19.40 -3.02 -8.01
CA ALA A 128 20.70 -2.41 -7.69
C ALA A 128 21.34 -1.71 -8.90
N ILE A 129 20.93 -2.04 -10.12
CA ILE A 129 21.39 -1.43 -11.37
C ILE A 129 20.17 -1.06 -12.22
N MET A 130 19.96 0.24 -12.46
CA MET A 130 18.79 0.73 -13.21
C MET A 130 18.76 0.30 -14.68
N SER A 131 19.91 0.32 -15.35
CA SER A 131 20.06 -0.10 -16.76
C SER A 131 21.54 -0.31 -17.06
N GLN A 132 21.87 -1.11 -18.07
CA GLN A 132 23.26 -1.31 -18.51
C GLN A 132 23.86 -0.08 -19.22
N SER A 133 23.03 0.91 -19.56
CA SER A 133 23.47 2.16 -20.17
C SER A 133 24.02 3.15 -19.12
N SER A 134 25.00 3.96 -19.51
CA SER A 134 25.47 5.08 -18.68
C SER A 134 24.41 6.20 -18.67
N PRO A 135 24.17 6.88 -17.53
CA PRO A 135 24.80 6.73 -16.22
C PRO A 135 24.15 5.66 -15.32
N TYR A 136 23.06 5.06 -15.79
CA TYR A 136 22.18 4.19 -15.01
C TYR A 136 22.82 2.88 -14.52
N LYS A 137 23.95 2.46 -15.11
CA LYS A 137 24.72 1.32 -14.62
C LYS A 137 25.21 1.51 -13.18
N ASP A 138 25.49 2.76 -12.81
CA ASP A 138 26.04 3.15 -11.50
C ASP A 138 24.93 3.67 -10.56
N TRP A 139 23.67 3.56 -10.98
CA TRP A 139 22.49 4.03 -10.24
C TRP A 139 21.57 2.85 -9.92
N SER A 140 20.83 2.97 -8.83
CA SER A 140 19.90 1.96 -8.34
C SER A 140 18.48 2.53 -8.24
N PHE A 141 17.46 1.67 -8.36
CA PHE A 141 16.06 2.07 -8.27
C PHE A 141 15.26 1.08 -7.41
N PHE A 142 14.59 1.63 -6.41
CA PHE A 142 13.75 0.88 -5.48
C PHE A 142 12.39 1.54 -5.40
N ALA A 143 11.30 0.78 -5.48
CA ALA A 143 9.96 1.33 -5.38
C ALA A 143 8.98 0.34 -4.75
N VAL A 144 7.99 0.88 -4.05
CA VAL A 144 6.82 0.14 -3.55
C VAL A 144 5.56 0.84 -4.07
N PHE A 145 4.60 0.02 -4.48
CA PHE A 145 3.35 0.41 -5.11
C PHE A 145 2.22 -0.25 -4.34
N ASP A 146 1.49 0.51 -3.53
CA ASP A 146 0.31 0.01 -2.81
C ASP A 146 -0.92 0.20 -3.69
N GLY A 147 -1.50 -0.89 -4.16
CA GLY A 147 -2.66 -0.88 -5.04
C GLY A 147 -3.95 -0.87 -4.25
N HIS A 148 -4.96 -0.15 -4.74
CA HIS A 148 -6.30 -0.18 -4.16
C HIS A 148 -7.38 -0.33 -5.22
N ALA A 149 -8.47 -1.00 -4.86
CA ALA A 149 -9.56 -1.34 -5.77
C ALA A 149 -9.09 -2.17 -7.00
N GLY A 150 -8.04 -2.97 -6.80
CA GLY A 150 -7.41 -3.83 -7.78
C GLY A 150 -5.91 -3.60 -7.93
N HIS A 151 -5.17 -4.65 -8.26
CA HIS A 151 -3.71 -4.65 -8.46
C HIS A 151 -3.22 -4.10 -9.82
N HIS A 152 -4.12 -3.66 -10.72
CA HIS A 152 -3.75 -3.45 -12.13
C HIS A 152 -2.78 -2.27 -12.33
N ILE A 153 -3.04 -1.12 -11.69
CA ILE A 153 -2.15 0.04 -11.78
C ILE A 153 -0.83 -0.24 -11.07
N ALA A 154 -0.85 -0.90 -9.91
CA ALA A 154 0.36 -1.31 -9.18
C ALA A 154 1.27 -2.22 -10.02
N ASN A 155 0.71 -3.26 -10.64
CA ASN A 155 1.43 -4.18 -11.52
C ASN A 155 1.99 -3.48 -12.77
N ARG A 156 1.24 -2.52 -13.33
CA ARG A 156 1.73 -1.73 -14.47
C ARG A 156 2.88 -0.82 -14.06
N ALA A 157 2.77 -0.15 -12.91
CA ALA A 157 3.80 0.72 -12.38
C ALA A 157 5.10 -0.05 -12.11
N SER A 158 5.01 -1.23 -11.47
CA SER A 158 6.18 -2.08 -11.23
C SER A 158 6.84 -2.61 -12.51
N SER A 159 6.09 -2.74 -13.60
CA SER A 159 6.63 -3.23 -14.87
C SER A 159 7.19 -2.13 -15.78
N GLN A 160 6.69 -0.89 -15.68
CA GLN A 160 6.89 0.13 -16.73
C GLN A 160 7.37 1.49 -16.22
N LEU A 161 7.21 1.83 -14.94
CA LEU A 161 7.52 3.19 -14.46
C LEU A 161 9.00 3.53 -14.63
N LEU A 162 9.92 2.62 -14.29
CA LEU A 162 11.36 2.85 -14.43
C LEU A 162 11.74 3.12 -15.89
N GLU A 163 11.30 2.28 -16.83
CA GLU A 163 11.57 2.47 -18.26
C GLU A 163 10.97 3.78 -18.79
N HIS A 164 9.76 4.10 -18.35
CA HIS A 164 9.09 5.36 -18.70
C HIS A 164 9.87 6.59 -18.22
N LEU A 165 10.41 6.55 -17.00
CA LEU A 165 11.24 7.63 -16.45
C LEU A 165 12.53 7.80 -17.26
N ILE A 166 13.33 6.75 -17.46
CA ILE A 166 14.63 6.86 -18.13
C ILE A 166 14.53 7.25 -19.60
N THR A 167 13.40 6.96 -20.26
CA THR A 167 13.17 7.28 -21.67
C THR A 167 12.58 8.67 -21.88
N SER A 168 12.16 9.37 -20.81
CA SER A 168 11.61 10.73 -20.86
C SER A 168 12.62 11.77 -21.35
N ASP A 169 12.11 12.87 -21.93
CA ASP A 169 12.95 13.94 -22.47
C ASP A 169 13.81 14.60 -21.39
N GLU A 170 13.29 14.78 -20.17
CA GLU A 170 14.03 15.33 -19.04
C GLU A 170 15.19 14.42 -18.61
N PHE A 171 15.00 13.10 -18.55
CA PHE A 171 16.08 12.17 -18.21
C PHE A 171 17.13 12.09 -19.32
N ARG A 172 16.74 12.20 -20.60
CA ARG A 172 17.67 12.31 -21.73
C ARG A 172 18.51 13.59 -21.67
N GLN A 173 17.87 14.73 -21.39
CA GLN A 173 18.54 16.02 -21.20
C GLN A 173 19.49 15.98 -20.00
N MET A 174 19.05 15.37 -18.89
CA MET A 174 19.86 15.17 -17.69
C MET A 174 21.09 14.33 -18.02
N THR A 175 20.93 13.22 -18.74
CA THR A 175 22.02 12.33 -19.13
C THR A 175 23.06 13.07 -19.98
N LYS A 176 22.61 13.82 -20.99
CA LYS A 176 23.49 14.65 -21.82
C LYS A 176 24.24 15.70 -20.99
N ALA A 177 23.53 16.40 -20.10
CA ALA A 177 24.14 17.39 -19.21
C ALA A 177 25.13 16.75 -18.23
N LEU A 178 24.90 15.51 -17.81
CA LEU A 178 25.81 14.76 -16.96
C LEU A 178 27.10 14.39 -17.70
N GLU A 179 27.00 13.97 -18.97
CA GLU A 179 28.15 13.71 -19.84
C GLU A 179 29.01 14.97 -20.05
N GLU A 180 28.37 16.11 -20.30
CA GLU A 180 29.04 17.41 -20.45
C GLU A 180 29.74 17.87 -19.15
N ASN A 181 29.25 17.43 -17.98
CA ASN A 181 29.78 17.78 -16.65
C ASN A 181 30.60 16.65 -16.01
N ASN A 182 31.23 15.78 -16.82
CA ASN A 182 32.11 14.70 -16.35
C ASN A 182 31.45 13.74 -15.33
N GLY A 183 30.15 13.48 -15.45
CA GLY A 183 29.42 12.59 -14.54
C GLY A 183 28.93 13.26 -13.25
N THR A 184 29.12 14.57 -13.10
CA THR A 184 28.80 15.28 -11.84
C THR A 184 27.34 15.74 -11.82
N LEU A 185 26.61 15.39 -10.76
CA LEU A 185 25.28 15.94 -10.49
C LEU A 185 25.39 17.38 -9.97
N THR A 186 25.14 18.34 -10.84
CA THR A 186 25.03 19.79 -10.56
C THR A 186 23.58 20.18 -10.27
N ASP A 187 23.36 21.38 -9.72
CA ASP A 187 22.01 21.91 -9.46
C ASP A 187 21.10 21.89 -10.70
N SER A 188 21.64 22.13 -11.90
CA SER A 188 20.87 22.05 -13.14
C SER A 188 20.43 20.61 -13.46
N THR A 189 21.31 19.63 -13.26
CA THR A 189 20.97 18.22 -13.47
C THR A 189 19.99 17.70 -12.40
N LEU A 190 20.13 18.14 -11.15
CA LEU A 190 19.20 17.81 -10.06
C LEU A 190 17.81 18.38 -10.34
N LYS A 191 17.73 19.61 -10.86
CA LYS A 191 16.46 20.21 -11.29
C LYS A 191 15.82 19.46 -12.46
N LEU A 192 16.62 18.96 -13.40
CA LEU A 192 16.14 18.10 -14.48
C LEU A 192 15.63 16.76 -13.95
N LEU A 193 16.30 16.13 -12.97
CA LEU A 193 15.79 14.93 -12.30
C LEU A 193 14.46 15.19 -11.60
N GLU A 194 14.36 16.26 -10.81
CA GLU A 194 13.11 16.62 -10.14
C GLU A 194 11.97 16.81 -11.14
N THR A 195 12.22 17.61 -12.18
CA THR A 195 11.23 17.88 -13.23
C THR A 195 10.86 16.60 -13.99
N GLY A 196 11.85 15.75 -14.28
CA GLY A 196 11.67 14.50 -15.00
C GLY A 196 10.87 13.47 -14.20
N ILE A 197 11.05 13.38 -12.88
CA ILE A 197 10.23 12.54 -12.02
C ILE A 197 8.79 13.05 -12.01
N LYS A 198 8.57 14.34 -11.77
CA LYS A 198 7.22 14.93 -11.74
C LYS A 198 6.48 14.73 -13.07
N LYS A 199 7.09 15.14 -14.19
CA LYS A 199 6.49 14.96 -15.53
C LYS A 199 6.38 13.49 -15.93
N GLY A 200 7.33 12.67 -15.53
CA GLY A 200 7.31 11.24 -15.74
C GLY A 200 6.10 10.59 -15.09
N PHE A 201 5.79 10.94 -13.85
CA PHE A 201 4.60 10.46 -13.14
C PHE A 201 3.31 10.97 -13.81
N LEU A 202 3.21 12.27 -14.13
CA LEU A 202 2.04 12.83 -14.81
C LEU A 202 1.77 12.13 -16.16
N SER A 203 2.80 11.95 -16.97
CA SER A 203 2.69 11.30 -18.27
C SER A 203 2.45 9.79 -18.15
N PHE A 204 3.03 9.14 -17.13
CA PHE A 204 2.79 7.71 -16.85
C PHE A 204 1.32 7.45 -16.50
N ASP A 205 0.72 8.32 -15.68
CA ASP A 205 -0.70 8.24 -15.33
C ASP A 205 -1.59 8.39 -16.58
N GLU A 206 -1.29 9.37 -17.43
CA GLU A 206 -2.04 9.62 -18.66
C GLU A 206 -1.98 8.43 -19.63
N ILE A 207 -0.80 7.84 -19.87
CA ILE A 207 -0.68 6.65 -20.74
C ILE A 207 -1.24 5.38 -20.10
N SER A 208 -1.46 5.38 -18.78
CA SER A 208 -2.04 4.27 -18.04
C SER A 208 -3.56 4.34 -18.00
N LYS A 209 -4.16 5.43 -18.47
CA LYS A 209 -5.60 5.58 -18.66
C LYS A 209 -6.07 4.66 -19.78
N SER A 210 -6.60 3.50 -19.42
CA SER A 210 -7.16 2.55 -20.38
C SER A 210 -8.61 2.88 -20.71
N SER A 211 -9.09 2.38 -21.85
CA SER A 211 -10.51 2.44 -22.23
C SER A 211 -11.37 1.41 -21.51
N GLU A 212 -10.75 0.46 -20.80
CA GLU A 212 -11.46 -0.52 -19.98
C GLU A 212 -11.88 0.11 -18.64
N ILE A 213 -13.00 -0.35 -18.08
CA ILE A 213 -13.50 0.12 -16.78
C ILE A 213 -12.59 -0.44 -15.68
N ASN A 214 -11.44 0.17 -15.50
CA ASN A 214 -10.52 -0.10 -14.40
C ASN A 214 -10.62 1.03 -13.38
N LYS A 215 -11.06 0.69 -12.17
CA LYS A 215 -11.20 1.61 -11.05
C LYS A 215 -10.03 1.54 -10.06
N SER A 216 -9.02 0.71 -10.34
CA SER A 216 -7.85 0.64 -9.47
C SER A 216 -7.08 1.95 -9.48
N GLY A 217 -6.55 2.27 -8.33
CA GLY A 217 -5.50 3.26 -8.16
C GLY A 217 -4.30 2.64 -7.47
N CYS A 218 -3.24 3.43 -7.34
CA CYS A 218 -2.04 2.96 -6.69
C CYS A 218 -1.19 4.13 -6.15
N THR A 219 -0.68 3.98 -4.94
CA THR A 219 0.39 4.83 -4.44
C THR A 219 1.72 4.46 -5.11
N ALA A 220 2.69 5.35 -5.06
CA ALA A 220 4.03 5.08 -5.56
C ALA A 220 5.05 5.84 -4.73
N VAL A 221 5.91 5.11 -4.04
CA VAL A 221 7.13 5.66 -3.48
C VAL A 221 8.31 5.03 -4.21
N CYS A 222 9.17 5.86 -4.81
CA CYS A 222 10.36 5.38 -5.50
C CYS A 222 11.60 6.15 -5.07
N ALA A 223 12.74 5.47 -5.02
CA ALA A 223 14.04 6.02 -4.67
C ALA A 223 15.07 5.67 -5.74
N ILE A 224 15.69 6.71 -6.31
CA ILE A 224 16.88 6.62 -7.15
C ILE A 224 18.10 6.86 -6.26
N VAL A 225 18.98 5.87 -6.16
CA VAL A 225 20.26 6.00 -5.45
C VAL A 225 21.37 6.17 -6.48
N THR A 226 22.01 7.33 -6.48
CA THR A 226 23.18 7.62 -7.31
C THR A 226 24.45 7.52 -6.47
N PRO A 227 25.66 7.62 -7.07
CA PRO A 227 26.89 7.67 -6.29
C PRO A 227 26.94 8.81 -5.25
N THR A 228 26.19 9.89 -5.46
CA THR A 228 26.28 11.11 -4.64
C THR A 228 24.98 11.54 -3.97
N HIS A 229 23.83 11.05 -4.41
CA HIS A 229 22.52 11.51 -3.95
C HIS A 229 21.53 10.35 -3.78
N ILE A 230 20.55 10.56 -2.90
CA ILE A 230 19.31 9.77 -2.79
C ILE A 230 18.20 10.70 -3.25
N ILE A 231 17.48 10.32 -4.31
CA ILE A 231 16.35 11.08 -4.87
C ILE A 231 15.09 10.27 -4.69
N ILE A 232 14.12 10.79 -3.95
CA ILE A 232 12.89 10.08 -3.62
C ILE A 232 11.70 10.81 -4.25
N GLY A 233 10.87 10.11 -4.99
CA GLY A 233 9.54 10.57 -5.41
C GLY A 233 8.48 9.87 -4.56
N ASN A 234 7.64 10.63 -3.86
CA ASN A 234 6.51 10.09 -3.09
C ASN A 234 5.18 10.51 -3.71
N LEU A 235 4.27 9.56 -3.87
CA LEU A 235 2.91 9.74 -4.38
C LEU A 235 1.96 8.87 -3.54
N GLY A 236 1.10 9.47 -2.74
CA GLY A 236 0.24 8.74 -1.81
C GLY A 236 0.84 8.63 -0.40
N ASP A 237 0.45 7.60 0.33
CA ASP A 237 0.76 7.37 1.75
C ASP A 237 1.62 6.13 2.02
N SER A 238 2.14 5.49 0.97
CA SER A 238 3.42 4.78 1.10
C SER A 238 4.52 5.78 1.50
N ARG A 239 5.60 5.28 2.09
CA ARG A 239 6.65 6.15 2.65
C ARG A 239 8.05 5.58 2.49
N ALA A 240 9.00 6.47 2.23
CA ALA A 240 10.41 6.17 2.30
C ALA A 240 11.04 6.82 3.54
N VAL A 241 11.86 6.05 4.25
CA VAL A 241 12.60 6.49 5.43
C VAL A 241 14.09 6.31 5.18
N VAL A 242 14.89 7.36 5.39
CA VAL A 242 16.36 7.30 5.32
C VAL A 242 16.90 7.46 6.74
N ALA A 243 17.56 6.42 7.22
CA ALA A 243 18.14 6.37 8.56
C ALA A 243 19.66 6.57 8.47
N GLY A 244 20.13 7.62 9.14
CA GLY A 244 21.54 7.80 9.47
C GLY A 244 21.78 7.62 10.96
N LYS A 245 23.04 7.60 11.39
CA LYS A 245 23.44 7.29 12.78
C LYS A 245 22.69 8.09 13.87
N ASN A 246 22.34 9.35 13.58
CA ASN A 246 21.72 10.25 14.56
C ASN A 246 20.45 10.95 14.03
N ASN A 247 19.98 10.59 12.85
CA ASN A 247 18.88 11.26 12.20
C ASN A 247 18.03 10.30 11.38
N VAL A 248 16.73 10.53 11.39
CA VAL A 248 15.78 9.79 10.57
C VAL A 248 15.01 10.80 9.74
N PHE A 249 15.05 10.63 8.43
CA PHE A 249 14.23 11.38 7.48
C PHE A 249 13.10 10.48 7.00
N GLY A 250 11.89 11.02 6.83
CA GLY A 250 10.77 10.32 6.21
C GLY A 250 10.04 11.25 5.24
N THR A 251 9.55 10.70 4.12
CA THR A 251 8.68 11.45 3.21
C THR A 251 7.34 11.79 3.87
N GLU A 252 6.73 12.91 3.47
CA GLU A 252 5.37 13.26 3.93
C GLU A 252 4.32 12.46 3.15
N ASP A 253 3.39 11.83 3.87
CA ASP A 253 2.26 11.12 3.28
C ASP A 253 1.24 12.08 2.69
N HIS A 254 0.66 11.72 1.56
CA HIS A 254 -0.39 12.51 0.91
C HIS A 254 -1.78 12.12 1.43
N LYS A 255 -2.13 12.65 2.60
CA LYS A 255 -3.43 12.43 3.22
C LYS A 255 -4.40 13.59 2.91
N PRO A 256 -5.68 13.33 2.59
CA PRO A 256 -6.66 14.35 2.22
C PRO A 256 -6.87 15.48 3.24
N TYR A 257 -6.66 15.20 4.53
CA TYR A 257 -6.87 16.18 5.60
C TYR A 257 -5.72 17.17 5.79
N LEU A 258 -4.57 16.97 5.11
CA LEU A 258 -3.46 17.92 5.14
C LEU A 258 -3.82 19.17 4.35
N GLU A 259 -3.42 20.35 4.85
CA GLU A 259 -3.85 21.64 4.31
C GLU A 259 -3.56 21.81 2.81
N LYS A 260 -2.36 21.44 2.36
CA LYS A 260 -1.94 21.48 0.94
C LYS A 260 -2.87 20.65 0.05
N GLU A 261 -3.21 19.45 0.50
CA GLU A 261 -4.03 18.50 -0.25
C GLU A 261 -5.52 18.87 -0.19
N ARG A 262 -6.01 19.22 1.00
CA ARG A 262 -7.38 19.66 1.25
C ARG A 262 -7.73 20.87 0.39
N LYS A 263 -6.83 21.85 0.33
CA LYS A 263 -7.02 23.04 -0.51
C LYS A 263 -7.23 22.67 -1.98
N ARG A 264 -6.38 21.82 -2.55
CA ARG A 264 -6.53 21.33 -3.92
C ARG A 264 -7.88 20.62 -4.13
N ILE A 265 -8.26 19.75 -3.20
CA ILE A 265 -9.53 19.00 -3.27
C ILE A 265 -10.74 19.93 -3.26
N GLU A 266 -10.76 20.93 -2.37
CA GLU A 266 -11.84 21.92 -2.27
C GLU A 266 -11.88 22.85 -3.50
N ASP A 267 -10.71 23.32 -3.97
CA ASP A 267 -10.58 24.15 -5.18
C ASP A 267 -11.03 23.39 -6.45
N ALA A 268 -10.87 22.06 -6.48
CA ALA A 268 -11.40 21.16 -7.52
C ALA A 268 -12.91 20.82 -7.36
N GLY A 269 -13.59 21.41 -6.37
CA GLY A 269 -15.03 21.24 -6.14
C GLY A 269 -15.40 20.00 -5.31
N GLY A 270 -14.43 19.33 -4.71
CA GLY A 270 -14.64 18.22 -3.78
C GLY A 270 -14.74 18.67 -2.33
N SER A 271 -14.72 17.69 -1.44
CA SER A 271 -14.72 17.91 0.01
C SER A 271 -13.90 16.84 0.72
N VAL A 272 -13.38 17.17 1.91
CA VAL A 272 -12.72 16.20 2.79
C VAL A 272 -13.66 15.88 3.93
N MET A 273 -14.19 14.66 3.95
CA MET A 273 -15.09 14.19 5.00
C MET A 273 -14.33 13.21 5.89
N ILE A 274 -14.20 13.54 7.18
CA ILE A 274 -13.35 12.83 8.14
C ILE A 274 -11.88 12.90 7.69
N GLN A 275 -11.42 11.93 6.92
CA GLN A 275 -10.05 11.84 6.40
C GLN A 275 -10.04 11.40 4.93
N ARG A 276 -11.19 11.46 4.24
CA ARG A 276 -11.39 10.88 2.91
C ARG A 276 -11.94 11.90 1.91
N ILE A 277 -11.49 11.81 0.66
CA ILE A 277 -12.05 12.60 -0.46
C ILE A 277 -13.50 12.16 -0.68
N ASN A 278 -14.42 13.10 -0.53
CA ASN A 278 -15.87 12.89 -0.65
C ASN A 278 -16.38 11.70 0.19
N GLY A 279 -15.69 11.40 1.31
CA GLY A 279 -16.00 10.27 2.20
C GLY A 279 -15.56 8.89 1.68
N SER A 280 -14.88 8.81 0.54
CA SER A 280 -14.53 7.55 -0.12
C SER A 280 -13.03 7.22 -0.03
N LEU A 281 -12.16 7.99 -0.69
CA LEU A 281 -10.75 7.66 -0.87
C LEU A 281 -9.86 8.23 0.24
N ALA A 282 -8.99 7.42 0.84
CA ALA A 282 -8.14 7.81 1.97
C ALA A 282 -6.80 8.46 1.59
N VAL A 283 -6.43 8.39 0.31
CA VAL A 283 -5.25 9.04 -0.26
C VAL A 283 -5.65 10.26 -1.07
N SER A 284 -4.80 11.29 -1.06
CA SER A 284 -5.02 12.47 -1.91
C SER A 284 -4.21 12.42 -3.20
N ARG A 285 -3.21 11.55 -3.31
CA ARG A 285 -2.41 11.40 -4.53
C ARG A 285 -2.22 9.93 -4.85
N ALA A 286 -2.35 9.59 -6.13
CA ALA A 286 -2.22 8.23 -6.63
C ALA A 286 -2.14 8.23 -8.16
N PHE A 287 -1.58 7.16 -8.71
CA PHE A 287 -1.85 6.76 -10.09
C PHE A 287 -3.24 6.13 -10.20
N GLY A 288 -3.84 6.13 -11.39
CA GLY A 288 -5.18 5.59 -11.60
C GLY A 288 -6.25 6.49 -11.00
N ASP A 289 -7.27 5.91 -10.36
CA ASP A 289 -8.37 6.67 -9.74
C ASP A 289 -9.03 7.68 -10.69
N TYR A 290 -9.16 7.33 -11.97
CA TYR A 290 -9.56 8.29 -13.01
C TYR A 290 -10.95 8.91 -12.80
N GLU A 291 -11.82 8.28 -11.99
CA GLU A 291 -13.10 8.86 -11.58
C GLU A 291 -12.95 10.14 -10.74
N TYR A 292 -11.78 10.37 -10.14
CA TYR A 292 -11.40 11.58 -9.40
C TYR A 292 -10.58 12.56 -10.26
N LYS A 293 -10.36 12.26 -11.55
CA LYS A 293 -9.47 13.01 -12.47
C LYS A 293 -10.14 13.39 -13.80
N ASP A 294 -11.45 13.61 -13.78
CA ASP A 294 -12.26 13.83 -14.99
C ASP A 294 -12.76 15.29 -15.15
N ASP A 295 -12.20 16.26 -14.43
CA ASP A 295 -12.54 17.67 -14.67
C ASP A 295 -11.68 18.23 -15.84
N PRO A 296 -12.27 18.49 -17.02
CA PRO A 296 -11.51 18.93 -18.20
C PRO A 296 -10.98 20.37 -18.08
N ARG A 297 -11.37 21.11 -17.05
CA ARG A 297 -10.95 22.50 -16.82
C ARG A 297 -9.68 22.58 -15.97
N LEU A 298 -9.32 21.49 -15.30
CA LEU A 298 -8.19 21.43 -14.38
C LEU A 298 -7.05 20.65 -15.03
N PRO A 299 -5.79 21.08 -14.85
CA PRO A 299 -4.64 20.25 -15.24
C PRO A 299 -4.57 19.00 -14.34
N ALA A 300 -3.80 17.99 -14.79
CA ALA A 300 -3.74 16.68 -14.14
C ALA A 300 -3.34 16.75 -12.66
N ASP A 301 -2.45 17.66 -12.29
CA ASP A 301 -1.95 17.87 -10.93
C ASP A 301 -2.94 18.59 -9.99
N GLN A 302 -4.00 19.20 -10.54
CA GLN A 302 -5.01 19.98 -9.80
C GLN A 302 -6.37 19.26 -9.70
N GLN A 303 -6.44 17.99 -10.07
CA GLN A 303 -7.63 17.16 -9.90
C GLN A 303 -7.89 16.82 -8.41
N LEU A 304 -9.02 16.17 -8.11
CA LEU A 304 -9.32 15.73 -6.74
C LEU A 304 -8.22 14.80 -6.21
N VAL A 305 -7.80 13.85 -7.03
CA VAL A 305 -6.61 13.01 -6.81
C VAL A 305 -5.53 13.44 -7.77
N SER A 306 -4.35 13.81 -7.27
CA SER A 306 -3.24 14.26 -8.12
C SER A 306 -2.26 13.11 -8.40
N PRO A 307 -1.78 12.93 -9.65
CA PRO A 307 -0.66 12.04 -9.96
C PRO A 307 0.72 12.72 -9.84
N GLU A 308 0.81 13.95 -9.33
CA GLU A 308 2.08 14.64 -9.14
C GLU A 308 2.78 14.20 -7.83
N PRO A 309 4.01 13.67 -7.88
CA PRO A 309 4.76 13.31 -6.68
C PRO A 309 5.43 14.51 -6.04
N ASP A 310 5.60 14.45 -4.72
CA ASP A 310 6.58 15.30 -4.04
C ASP A 310 7.98 14.65 -4.18
N VAL A 311 8.99 15.46 -4.51
CA VAL A 311 10.36 14.97 -4.79
C VAL A 311 11.33 15.52 -3.77
N TYR A 312 12.13 14.63 -3.18
CA TYR A 312 13.13 14.92 -2.16
C TYR A 312 14.50 14.56 -2.70
N ILE A 313 15.46 15.49 -2.63
CA ILE A 313 16.83 15.28 -3.09
C ILE A 313 17.77 15.46 -1.91
N MET A 314 18.45 14.39 -1.54
CA MET A 314 19.40 14.36 -0.42
C MET A 314 20.79 14.03 -0.93
N LYS A 315 21.80 14.78 -0.48
CA LYS A 315 23.20 14.40 -0.71
C LYS A 315 23.58 13.25 0.22
N ARG A 316 24.21 12.22 -0.34
CA ARG A 316 24.68 11.05 0.42
C ARG A 316 25.82 11.43 1.35
N ASN A 317 25.78 10.89 2.56
CA ASN A 317 26.87 10.91 3.51
C ASN A 317 27.32 9.47 3.81
N ILE A 318 28.41 9.06 3.16
CA ILE A 318 28.93 7.68 3.24
C ILE A 318 29.28 7.26 4.68
N GLU A 319 29.61 8.21 5.55
CA GLU A 319 29.98 7.91 6.95
C GLU A 319 28.77 7.88 7.90
N ASN A 320 27.62 8.42 7.48
CA ASN A 320 26.44 8.59 8.34
C ASN A 320 25.23 7.78 7.88
N ASP A 321 24.97 7.68 6.58
CA ASP A 321 23.78 7.03 6.03
C ASP A 321 23.90 5.52 6.22
N GLU A 322 23.03 4.95 7.04
CA GLU A 322 23.09 3.53 7.42
C GLU A 322 22.25 2.70 6.45
N PHE A 323 20.97 3.07 6.29
CA PHE A 323 20.05 2.38 5.39
C PHE A 323 18.87 3.27 4.99
N MET A 324 18.15 2.82 3.97
CA MET A 324 16.88 3.39 3.53
C MET A 324 15.82 2.28 3.51
N VAL A 325 14.61 2.60 3.94
CA VAL A 325 13.43 1.74 3.84
C VAL A 325 12.42 2.38 2.89
N VAL A 326 11.82 1.59 2.02
CA VAL A 326 10.71 1.97 1.15
C VAL A 326 9.58 0.97 1.38
N ALA A 327 8.43 1.41 1.87
CA ALA A 327 7.34 0.52 2.25
C ALA A 327 5.95 1.15 2.08
N CYS A 328 4.90 0.33 2.08
CA CYS A 328 3.50 0.74 2.09
C CYS A 328 2.98 1.08 3.50
N ASP A 329 1.77 1.61 3.59
CA ASP A 329 1.15 2.04 4.85
C ASP A 329 0.86 0.87 5.80
N GLY A 330 0.72 -0.36 5.29
CA GLY A 330 0.60 -1.57 6.11
C GLY A 330 1.73 -1.75 7.14
N ILE A 331 2.89 -1.11 6.93
CA ILE A 331 3.98 -0.99 7.91
C ILE A 331 3.80 0.27 8.77
N TYR A 332 3.61 1.43 8.13
CA TYR A 332 3.63 2.73 8.80
C TYR A 332 2.39 3.07 9.63
N ASP A 333 1.29 2.32 9.45
CA ASP A 333 0.09 2.39 10.27
C ASP A 333 0.34 1.91 11.70
N VAL A 334 1.36 1.07 11.91
CA VAL A 334 1.67 0.45 13.21
C VAL A 334 3.08 0.72 13.71
N MET A 335 3.97 1.27 12.88
CA MET A 335 5.32 1.68 13.27
C MET A 335 5.64 3.10 12.81
N SER A 336 6.10 3.93 13.74
CA SER A 336 6.63 5.26 13.40
C SER A 336 7.98 5.17 12.66
N ASN A 337 8.42 6.28 12.06
CA ASN A 337 9.70 6.32 11.34
C ASN A 337 10.88 5.95 12.27
N GLU A 338 10.89 6.49 13.49
CA GLU A 338 11.92 6.25 14.49
C GLU A 338 11.88 4.81 15.00
N GLU A 339 10.68 4.31 15.30
CA GLU A 339 10.49 2.93 15.76
C GLU A 339 10.92 1.90 14.71
N LEU A 340 10.57 2.12 13.44
CA LEU A 340 11.00 1.29 12.33
C LEU A 340 12.51 1.33 12.15
N ALA A 341 13.12 2.52 12.21
CA ALA A 341 14.57 2.65 12.08
C ALA A 341 15.32 1.93 13.21
N ASP A 342 14.86 2.07 14.45
CA ASP A 342 15.48 1.40 15.60
C ASP A 342 15.31 -0.12 15.53
N PHE A 343 14.12 -0.60 15.13
CA PHE A 343 13.88 -2.02 14.94
C PHE A 343 14.77 -2.61 13.85
N VAL A 344 14.88 -1.94 12.69
CA VAL A 344 15.75 -2.37 11.59
C VAL A 344 17.21 -2.40 12.03
N ARG A 345 17.71 -1.40 12.78
CA ARG A 345 19.06 -1.43 13.35
C ARG A 345 19.29 -2.63 14.26
N ASP A 346 18.34 -2.90 15.14
CA ASP A 346 18.42 -4.04 16.06
C ASP A 346 18.42 -5.38 15.31
N ARG A 347 17.77 -5.46 14.14
CA ARG A 347 17.80 -6.66 13.28
C ARG A 347 19.05 -6.78 12.42
N LEU A 348 19.58 -5.68 11.89
CA LEU A 348 20.81 -5.66 11.09
C LEU A 348 22.03 -6.14 11.89
N VAL A 349 22.05 -5.96 13.21
CA VAL A 349 23.15 -6.48 14.04
C VAL A 349 23.05 -7.99 14.29
N VAL A 350 21.96 -8.64 13.88
CA VAL A 350 21.73 -10.09 14.06
C VAL A 350 21.74 -10.84 12.73
N HIS A 351 21.07 -10.31 11.70
CA HIS A 351 20.93 -10.97 10.40
C HIS A 351 21.93 -10.44 9.38
N ASP A 352 22.62 -11.36 8.72
CA ASP A 352 23.42 -11.07 7.52
C ASP A 352 22.54 -10.92 6.26
N ASP A 353 21.37 -11.59 6.26
CA ASP A 353 20.42 -11.62 5.17
C ASP A 353 19.32 -10.57 5.37
N LEU A 354 19.27 -9.59 4.47
CA LEU A 354 18.31 -8.50 4.53
C LEU A 354 16.85 -8.96 4.33
N ARG A 355 16.63 -10.15 3.77
CA ARG A 355 15.29 -10.75 3.69
C ARG A 355 14.74 -11.08 5.07
N GLU A 356 15.58 -11.61 5.94
CA GLU A 356 15.19 -11.94 7.32
C GLU A 356 14.85 -10.68 8.12
N VAL A 357 15.59 -9.59 7.88
CA VAL A 357 15.28 -8.26 8.46
C VAL A 357 13.89 -7.77 8.01
N CYS A 358 13.58 -7.87 6.71
CA CYS A 358 12.26 -7.51 6.20
C CYS A 358 11.16 -8.43 6.75
N ASP A 359 11.40 -9.73 6.81
CA ASP A 359 10.43 -10.72 7.34
C ASP A 359 10.10 -10.44 8.81
N ASP A 360 11.10 -10.10 9.63
CA ASP A 360 10.91 -9.69 11.04
C ASP A 360 10.06 -8.42 11.14
N VAL A 361 10.30 -7.41 10.30
CA VAL A 361 9.48 -6.18 10.30
C VAL A 361 8.02 -6.50 9.97
N LEU A 362 7.77 -7.31 8.93
CA LEU A 362 6.43 -7.68 8.50
C LEU A 362 5.68 -8.47 9.58
N ASP A 363 6.34 -9.43 10.23
CA ASP A 363 5.74 -10.22 11.31
C ASP A 363 5.51 -9.37 12.58
N GLU A 364 6.40 -8.43 12.90
CA GLU A 364 6.21 -7.48 13.99
C GLU A 364 5.01 -6.56 13.71
N CYS A 365 4.88 -6.05 12.49
CA CYS A 365 3.73 -5.21 12.09
C CYS A 365 2.41 -5.99 12.17
N LEU A 366 2.40 -7.25 11.70
CA LEU A 366 1.24 -8.13 11.83
C LEU A 366 0.86 -8.35 13.30
N THR A 367 1.85 -8.54 14.18
CA THR A 367 1.66 -8.72 15.63
C THR A 367 1.16 -7.44 16.31
N LYS A 368 1.63 -6.26 15.86
CA LYS A 368 1.14 -4.94 16.31
C LYS A 368 -0.28 -4.63 15.83
N GLY A 369 -0.84 -5.45 14.94
CA GLY A 369 -2.23 -5.38 14.53
C GLY A 369 -2.45 -4.82 13.13
N SER A 370 -1.42 -4.73 12.30
CA SER A 370 -1.60 -4.42 10.87
C SER A 370 -2.49 -5.49 10.24
N ARG A 371 -3.51 -5.04 9.50
CA ARG A 371 -4.46 -5.91 8.79
C ARG A 371 -4.35 -5.75 7.28
N ASP A 372 -3.29 -5.12 6.81
CA ASP A 372 -3.10 -4.79 5.41
C ASP A 372 -2.19 -5.76 4.66
N ASN A 373 -2.09 -5.56 3.34
CA ASN A 373 -0.92 -5.97 2.58
C ASN A 373 0.31 -5.24 3.13
N MET A 374 1.45 -5.90 3.11
CA MET A 374 2.69 -5.32 3.59
C MET A 374 3.80 -5.62 2.60
N THR A 375 4.45 -4.59 2.10
CA THR A 375 5.63 -4.69 1.24
C THR A 375 6.68 -3.70 1.72
N MET A 376 7.90 -4.20 1.89
CA MET A 376 9.04 -3.41 2.34
C MET A 376 10.30 -3.77 1.55
N VAL A 377 11.05 -2.74 1.14
CA VAL A 377 12.42 -2.83 0.63
C VAL A 377 13.34 -2.13 1.63
N VAL A 378 14.38 -2.82 2.10
CA VAL A 378 15.50 -2.23 2.85
C VAL A 378 16.74 -2.17 1.97
N VAL A 379 17.43 -1.04 1.97
CA VAL A 379 18.67 -0.79 1.23
C VAL A 379 19.74 -0.36 2.22
N CYS A 380 20.75 -1.19 2.43
CA CYS A 380 21.88 -0.89 3.31
C CYS A 380 23.01 -0.21 2.56
N PHE A 381 23.51 0.87 3.16
CA PHE A 381 24.67 1.64 2.71
C PHE A 381 25.94 1.19 3.47
N PRO A 382 27.14 1.66 3.08
CA PRO A 382 28.39 1.23 3.72
C PRO A 382 28.49 1.50 5.23
N ALA A 383 27.76 2.48 5.77
CA ALA A 383 27.76 2.76 7.21
C ALA A 383 26.68 1.98 7.99
N ALA A 384 25.96 1.06 7.36
CA ALA A 384 25.02 0.17 8.05
C ALA A 384 25.70 -0.55 9.23
N PRO A 385 24.99 -0.76 10.36
CA PRO A 385 25.53 -1.53 11.48
C PRO A 385 25.99 -2.91 11.03
N PRO A 386 27.25 -3.31 11.33
CA PRO A 386 27.70 -4.66 11.03
C PRO A 386 27.04 -5.66 11.98
N VAL A 387 26.94 -6.91 11.53
CA VAL A 387 26.49 -8.01 12.38
C VAL A 387 27.39 -8.15 13.60
N ASN A 388 26.76 -8.19 14.77
CA ASN A 388 27.41 -8.45 16.04
C ASN A 388 27.33 -9.95 16.35
N VAL A 389 28.46 -10.64 16.18
CA VAL A 389 28.56 -12.09 16.35
C VAL A 389 28.02 -12.56 17.71
N HIS A 390 28.35 -11.85 18.79
CA HIS A 390 27.87 -12.22 20.13
C HIS A 390 26.36 -12.05 20.30
N ARG A 391 25.77 -11.01 19.68
CA ARG A 391 24.31 -10.81 19.69
C ARG A 391 23.61 -11.89 18.88
N LYS A 392 24.14 -12.22 17.70
CA LYS A 392 23.64 -13.29 16.85
C LYS A 392 23.67 -14.64 17.56
N GLU A 393 24.83 -15.05 18.09
CA GLU A 393 24.97 -16.31 18.82
C GLU A 393 24.07 -16.39 20.06
N ALA A 394 23.92 -15.28 20.79
CA ALA A 394 23.04 -15.22 21.96
C ALA A 394 21.56 -15.38 21.58
N GLU A 395 21.12 -14.73 20.50
CA GLU A 395 19.75 -14.87 20.00
C GLU A 395 19.49 -16.27 19.43
N GLU A 396 20.43 -16.85 18.67
CA GLU A 396 20.34 -18.22 18.18
C GLU A 396 20.24 -19.25 19.31
N ALA A 397 21.06 -19.09 20.36
CA ALA A 397 21.03 -19.93 21.55
C ALA A 397 19.68 -19.80 22.29
N TRP A 398 19.17 -18.58 22.42
CA TRP A 398 17.87 -18.33 23.04
C TRP A 398 16.73 -18.95 22.21
N VAL A 399 16.74 -18.78 20.88
CA VAL A 399 15.77 -19.41 19.97
C VAL A 399 15.80 -20.94 20.08
N ALA A 400 16.98 -21.55 20.21
CA ALA A 400 17.11 -23.00 20.42
C ALA A 400 16.49 -23.46 21.75
N GLN A 401 16.63 -22.68 22.82
CA GLN A 401 15.99 -22.97 24.11
C GLN A 401 14.46 -22.85 24.01
N VAL A 402 13.96 -21.78 23.38
CA VAL A 402 12.52 -21.59 23.15
C VAL A 402 11.95 -22.74 22.34
N LYS A 403 12.59 -23.14 21.24
CA LYS A 403 12.19 -24.32 20.44
C LYS A 403 12.12 -25.58 21.30
N THR A 404 13.10 -25.80 22.17
CA THR A 404 13.09 -26.97 23.08
C THR A 404 11.88 -26.95 24.01
N VAL A 405 11.57 -25.79 24.61
CA VAL A 405 10.40 -25.63 25.50
C VAL A 405 9.09 -25.84 24.75
N ILE A 406 8.95 -25.27 23.54
CA ILE A 406 7.75 -25.45 22.72
C ILE A 406 7.57 -26.92 22.35
N ASN A 407 8.62 -27.58 21.86
CA ASN A 407 8.53 -29.00 21.49
C ASN A 407 8.18 -29.88 22.69
N GLN A 408 8.81 -29.67 23.85
CA GLN A 408 8.47 -30.42 25.07
C GLN A 408 7.00 -30.21 25.47
N PHE A 409 6.51 -28.96 25.45
CA PHE A 409 5.11 -28.68 25.76
C PHE A 409 4.15 -29.38 24.80
N LEU A 410 4.46 -29.40 23.50
CA LEU A 410 3.64 -30.07 22.50
C LEU A 410 3.71 -31.59 22.63
N ASP A 411 4.88 -32.15 22.95
CA ASP A 411 5.03 -33.59 23.20
C ASP A 411 4.19 -34.02 24.42
N ASP A 412 4.23 -33.25 25.51
CA ASP A 412 3.41 -33.48 26.70
C ASP A 412 1.90 -33.36 26.40
N THR A 413 1.52 -32.38 25.57
CA THR A 413 0.12 -32.15 25.18
C THR A 413 -0.42 -33.28 24.31
N VAL A 414 0.36 -33.74 23.33
CA VAL A 414 -0.03 -34.83 22.42
C VAL A 414 -0.04 -36.18 23.13
N ALA A 415 0.78 -36.37 24.16
CA ALA A 415 0.81 -37.58 24.97
C ALA A 415 -0.34 -37.65 26.00
N ALA A 416 -1.09 -36.57 26.22
CA ALA A 416 -2.21 -36.54 27.15
C ALA A 416 -3.37 -37.41 26.64
N GLU A 417 -3.93 -38.26 27.50
CA GLU A 417 -4.96 -39.25 27.11
C GLU A 417 -6.24 -38.60 26.54
N ASP A 418 -6.50 -37.35 26.89
CA ASP A 418 -7.64 -36.56 26.49
C ASP A 418 -7.42 -35.75 25.20
N PHE A 419 -6.20 -35.62 24.70
CA PHE A 419 -5.90 -34.83 23.51
C PHE A 419 -6.10 -35.63 22.22
N LYS A 420 -7.04 -35.17 21.40
CA LYS A 420 -7.33 -35.71 20.07
C LYS A 420 -6.87 -34.73 19.01
N LYS A 421 -5.77 -35.06 18.34
CA LYS A 421 -5.14 -34.23 17.29
C LYS A 421 -6.10 -33.71 16.20
N GLU A 422 -7.13 -34.48 15.85
CA GLU A 422 -8.10 -34.11 14.82
C GLU A 422 -9.23 -33.18 15.32
N GLU A 423 -9.51 -33.16 16.63
CA GLU A 423 -10.63 -32.42 17.23
C GLU A 423 -10.13 -31.18 17.98
N ASP A 424 -8.98 -31.28 18.65
CA ASP A 424 -8.48 -30.26 19.56
C ASP A 424 -7.57 -29.24 18.89
N MET A 425 -7.51 -28.05 19.49
CA MET A 425 -6.65 -26.95 19.03
C MET A 425 -5.72 -26.48 20.14
N VAL A 426 -4.47 -26.21 19.78
CA VAL A 426 -3.51 -25.55 20.67
C VAL A 426 -3.59 -24.05 20.44
N THR A 427 -3.86 -23.28 21.49
CA THR A 427 -3.83 -21.81 21.42
C THR A 427 -2.39 -21.30 21.44
N LEU A 428 -2.06 -20.28 20.65
CA LEU A 428 -0.72 -19.66 20.74
C LEU A 428 -0.43 -19.06 22.13
N LYS A 429 -1.48 -18.60 22.82
CA LYS A 429 -1.39 -18.11 24.19
C LYS A 429 -0.86 -19.17 25.16
N SER A 430 -1.33 -20.41 25.08
CA SER A 430 -0.86 -21.48 25.98
C SER A 430 0.62 -21.81 25.76
N VAL A 431 1.10 -21.73 24.52
CA VAL A 431 2.53 -21.88 24.20
C VAL A 431 3.32 -20.72 24.82
N LEU A 432 2.85 -19.48 24.64
CA LEU A 432 3.51 -18.29 25.19
C LEU A 432 3.57 -18.32 26.72
N ASP A 433 2.50 -18.76 27.39
CA ASP A 433 2.44 -18.90 28.85
C ASP A 433 3.50 -19.90 29.35
N LYS A 434 3.75 -20.98 28.60
CA LYS A 434 4.78 -21.99 28.94
C LYS A 434 6.19 -21.47 28.74
N VAL A 435 6.45 -20.76 27.65
CA VAL A 435 7.76 -20.10 27.41
C VAL A 435 8.03 -19.06 28.50
N THR A 436 7.01 -18.28 28.86
CA THR A 436 7.07 -17.27 29.93
C THR A 436 7.35 -17.90 31.29
N ALA A 437 6.67 -19.00 31.62
CA ALA A 437 6.87 -19.73 32.88
C ALA A 437 8.29 -20.31 33.02
N LYS A 438 9.02 -20.52 31.92
CA LYS A 438 10.43 -20.92 31.92
C LYS A 438 11.41 -19.76 32.02
N GLY A 439 10.93 -18.52 32.15
CA GLY A 439 11.76 -17.32 32.25
C GLY A 439 12.43 -16.93 30.93
N LEU A 440 11.94 -17.42 29.80
CA LEU A 440 12.50 -17.16 28.47
C LEU A 440 11.82 -15.96 27.80
N LEU A 441 11.53 -14.90 28.55
CA LEU A 441 11.03 -13.66 27.94
C LEU A 441 12.18 -12.91 27.24
N PRO A 442 11.92 -12.28 26.09
CA PRO A 442 12.97 -11.71 25.21
C PRO A 442 13.60 -10.39 25.71
N THR A 443 13.38 -9.98 26.96
CA THR A 443 13.61 -8.59 27.41
C THR A 443 15.06 -8.13 27.29
N ASP A 444 16.01 -9.00 27.60
CA ASP A 444 17.43 -8.60 27.67
C ASP A 444 18.12 -8.67 26.29
N LEU A 445 17.52 -9.39 25.35
CA LEU A 445 18.11 -9.65 24.05
C LEU A 445 17.50 -8.81 22.93
N ARG A 446 16.54 -7.91 23.19
CA ARG A 446 15.82 -7.12 22.15
C ARG A 446 15.35 -7.99 20.97
N VAL A 447 14.93 -9.22 21.27
CA VAL A 447 14.36 -10.11 20.26
C VAL A 447 12.96 -9.60 19.91
N PRO A 448 12.54 -9.64 18.63
CA PRO A 448 11.21 -9.21 18.24
C PRO A 448 10.09 -9.88 19.03
N THR A 449 8.99 -9.16 19.23
CA THR A 449 7.89 -9.67 20.05
C THR A 449 7.17 -10.82 19.36
N HIS A 450 7.17 -10.82 18.02
CA HIS A 450 6.57 -11.88 17.21
C HIS A 450 7.34 -13.21 17.28
N THR A 451 8.64 -13.23 17.63
CA THR A 451 9.52 -14.39 17.41
C THR A 451 8.99 -15.68 18.04
N VAL A 452 8.50 -15.63 19.29
CA VAL A 452 7.93 -16.81 19.96
C VAL A 452 6.67 -17.29 19.23
N THR A 453 5.80 -16.35 18.83
CA THR A 453 4.56 -16.63 18.12
C THR A 453 4.83 -17.24 16.75
N THR A 454 5.73 -16.65 15.95
CA THR A 454 6.15 -17.16 14.64
C THR A 454 6.75 -18.56 14.77
N LEU A 455 7.64 -18.78 15.75
CA LEU A 455 8.23 -20.10 16.01
C LEU A 455 7.16 -21.14 16.40
N ALA A 456 6.24 -20.78 17.28
CA ALA A 456 5.16 -21.65 17.71
C ALA A 456 4.26 -22.06 16.54
N GLN A 457 3.81 -21.09 15.72
CA GLN A 457 2.99 -21.34 14.53
C GLN A 457 3.70 -22.28 13.54
N LYS A 458 4.99 -22.04 13.29
CA LYS A 458 5.80 -22.86 12.37
C LYS A 458 5.91 -24.30 12.87
N ILE A 459 6.20 -24.51 14.15
CA ILE A 459 6.32 -25.85 14.74
C ILE A 459 4.96 -26.57 14.74
N LEU A 460 3.88 -25.88 15.12
CA LEU A 460 2.52 -26.43 15.11
C LEU A 460 2.11 -26.87 13.71
N THR A 461 2.38 -26.04 12.70
CA THR A 461 2.10 -26.33 11.29
C THR A 461 2.93 -27.51 10.79
N GLN A 462 4.24 -27.55 11.09
CA GLN A 462 5.12 -28.67 10.72
C GLN A 462 4.70 -30.01 11.35
N ARG A 463 4.09 -29.96 12.53
CA ARG A 463 3.58 -31.15 13.24
C ARG A 463 2.14 -31.49 12.88
N ASP A 464 1.50 -30.73 11.98
CA ASP A 464 0.11 -30.89 11.58
C ASP A 464 -0.86 -30.80 12.78
N ILE A 465 -0.59 -29.87 13.71
CA ILE A 465 -1.43 -29.62 14.90
C ILE A 465 -2.29 -28.38 14.63
N LYS A 466 -3.62 -28.54 14.79
CA LYS A 466 -4.57 -27.42 14.66
C LYS A 466 -4.29 -26.39 15.76
N HIS A 467 -4.32 -25.11 15.36
CA HIS A 467 -4.01 -24.01 16.26
C HIS A 467 -4.78 -22.73 15.93
N VAL A 468 -4.90 -21.87 16.93
CA VAL A 468 -5.59 -20.58 16.89
C VAL A 468 -4.82 -19.51 17.64
#